data_AF-A0A0F4LNS8-F1
#
_entry.id   AF-A0A0F4LNS8-F1
#
_cell.length_a   1.000
_cell.length_b   1.000
_cell.length_c   1.000
_cell.angle_alpha   90.00
_cell.angle_beta   90.00
_cell.angle_gamma   90.00
#
_symmetry.space_group_name_H-M   'P 1'
#
loop_
_entity.id
_entity.type
_entity.pdbx_description
1 polymer ?
#
loop_
_entity_poly.entity_id
_entity_poly.type
_entity_poly.pdbx_seq_one_letter_code
_entity_poly.pdbx_strand_id
1 'polypeptide(L)' 'MCNQFQLPTLADIKKYLVNDLNLPLIEPDKNLPQNQAVFPKGTASVLLYQNDQLQLQPKAWGYPSPFDCQ' A
#
# COMPACT_ATOMS: atom_id res chain seq x y z
N MET A 1 -8.94 14.26 10.90
CA MET A 1 -7.67 13.55 10.62
C MET A 1 -7.95 12.07 10.58
N CYS A 2 -7.61 11.38 9.50
CA CYS A 2 -7.91 9.96 9.34
C CYS A 2 -6.81 9.12 10.01
N ASN A 3 -7.19 8.29 10.99
CA ASN A 3 -6.28 7.41 11.75
C ASN A 3 -6.66 5.93 11.63
N GLN A 4 -7.66 5.59 10.82
CA GLN A 4 -8.05 4.23 10.51
C GLN A 4 -8.65 4.17 9.10
N PHE A 5 -8.33 3.14 8.35
CA PHE A 5 -8.93 2.90 7.03
C PHE A 5 -8.97 1.41 6.72
N GLN A 6 -9.87 1.01 5.82
CA GLN A 6 -9.97 -0.36 5.35
C GLN A 6 -9.36 -0.45 3.95
N LEU A 7 -8.44 -1.40 3.76
CA LEU A 7 -7.88 -1.66 2.44
C LEU A 7 -8.88 -2.41 1.56
N PRO A 8 -9.03 -2.03 0.28
CA PRO A 8 -9.79 -2.83 -0.68
C PRO A 8 -9.11 -4.17 -0.97
N THR A 9 -9.80 -5.05 -1.70
CA THR A 9 -9.21 -6.33 -2.10
C THR A 9 -8.15 -6.13 -3.18
N LEU A 10 -7.22 -7.08 -3.30
CA LEU A 10 -6.22 -7.02 -4.37
C LEU A 10 -6.85 -7.02 -5.77
N ALA A 11 -8.00 -7.69 -5.94
CA ALA A 11 -8.74 -7.72 -7.20
C ALA A 11 -9.25 -6.32 -7.59
N ASP A 12 -9.80 -5.57 -6.63
CA ASP A 12 -10.29 -4.21 -6.86
C ASP A 12 -9.14 -3.25 -7.19
N ILE A 13 -8.02 -3.37 -6.46
CA ILE A 13 -6.82 -2.56 -6.72
C ILE A 13 -6.27 -2.85 -8.12
N LYS A 14 -6.14 -4.13 -8.50
CA LYS A 14 -5.67 -4.54 -9.83
C LYS A 14 -6.60 -4.03 -10.92
N LYS A 15 -7.91 -4.18 -10.74
CA LYS A 15 -8.90 -3.70 -11.70
C LYS A 15 -8.74 -2.19 -11.94
N TYR A 16 -8.68 -1.40 -10.87
CA TYR A 16 -8.56 0.05 -10.99
C TYR A 16 -7.22 0.48 -11.63
N LEU A 17 -6.11 -0.08 -11.17
CA LEU A 17 -4.78 0.35 -11.64
C LEU A 17 -4.45 -0.15 -13.05
N VAL A 18 -4.80 -1.40 -13.38
CA VAL A 18 -4.44 -2.04 -14.66
C VAL A 18 -5.53 -1.86 -15.69
N ASN A 19 -6.79 -2.14 -15.36
CA ASN A 19 -7.85 -2.12 -16.39
C ASN A 19 -8.35 -0.71 -16.64
N ASP A 20 -8.57 0.08 -15.60
CA ASP A 20 -9.17 1.41 -15.75
C ASP A 20 -8.12 2.48 -16.08
N LEU A 21 -6.91 2.37 -15.52
CA LEU A 21 -5.83 3.36 -15.67
C LEU A 21 -4.67 2.89 -16.56
N ASN A 22 -4.62 1.61 -16.97
CA ASN A 22 -3.56 1.04 -17.80
C ASN A 22 -2.13 1.31 -17.28
N LEU A 23 -1.96 1.22 -15.95
CA LEU A 23 -0.67 1.47 -15.31
C LEU A 23 0.19 0.19 -15.27
N PRO A 24 1.53 0.32 -15.35
CA PRO A 24 2.46 -0.82 -15.36
C PRO A 24 2.62 -1.41 -13.95
N LEU A 25 1.59 -2.08 -13.44
CA LEU A 25 1.58 -2.74 -12.14
C LEU A 25 2.26 -4.11 -12.22
N ILE A 26 3.29 -4.32 -11.41
CA ILE A 26 3.92 -5.63 -11.23
C ILE A 26 3.00 -6.54 -10.42
N GLU A 27 3.05 -7.84 -10.68
CA GLU A 27 2.31 -8.82 -9.89
C GLU A 27 2.63 -8.67 -8.38
N PRO A 28 1.60 -8.39 -7.55
CA PRO A 28 1.77 -8.20 -6.12
C PRO A 28 2.08 -9.53 -5.42
N ASP A 29 2.83 -9.49 -4.33
CA ASP A 29 3.08 -10.66 -3.49
C ASP A 29 1.75 -11.21 -2.90
N LYS A 30 1.61 -12.53 -2.88
CA LYS A 30 0.41 -13.23 -2.37
C LYS A 30 0.19 -12.99 -0.88
N ASN A 31 1.24 -12.60 -0.14
CA ASN A 31 1.17 -12.33 1.29
C ASN A 31 0.83 -10.86 1.63
N LEU A 32 0.37 -10.07 0.66
CA LEU A 32 0.00 -8.68 0.92
C LEU A 32 -1.23 -8.58 1.84
N PRO A 33 -1.18 -7.69 2.86
CA PRO A 33 -2.35 -7.39 3.67
C PRO A 33 -3.47 -6.80 2.79
N GLN A 34 -4.63 -7.46 2.80
CA GLN A 34 -5.82 -7.12 2.01
C GLN A 34 -7.08 -7.24 2.87
N ASN A 35 -8.09 -6.40 2.58
CA ASN A 35 -9.38 -6.40 3.28
C ASN A 35 -9.29 -6.38 4.82
N GLN A 36 -8.33 -5.63 5.35
CA GLN A 36 -8.11 -5.47 6.78
C GLN A 36 -8.19 -3.99 7.18
N ALA A 37 -8.64 -3.75 8.41
CA ALA A 37 -8.54 -2.45 9.03
C ALA A 37 -7.06 -2.16 9.34
N VAL A 38 -6.60 -0.99 8.90
CA VAL A 38 -5.24 -0.51 9.11
C VAL A 38 -5.26 0.55 10.20
N PHE A 39 -4.39 0.37 11.20
CA PHE A 39 -4.18 1.29 12.32
C PHE A 39 -2.74 1.84 12.30
N PRO A 40 -2.47 3.00 12.93
CA PRO A 40 -1.14 3.57 12.99
C PRO A 40 -0.15 2.58 13.61
N LYS A 41 1.10 2.60 13.13
CA LYS A 41 2.16 1.62 13.43
C LYS A 41 1.91 0.20 12.90
N GLY A 42 0.74 -0.07 12.30
CA GLY A 42 0.46 -1.31 11.58
C GLY A 42 1.09 -1.34 10.18
N THR A 43 1.13 -2.52 9.57
CA THR A 43 1.60 -2.69 8.18
C THR A 43 0.43 -2.51 7.21
N ALA A 44 0.67 -1.73 6.16
CA ALA A 44 -0.29 -1.50 5.07
C ALA A 44 0.37 -1.72 3.72
N SER A 45 -0.44 -2.11 2.73
CA SER A 45 -0.01 -2.19 1.33
C SER A 45 0.10 -0.77 0.76
N VAL A 46 1.28 -0.38 0.33
CA VAL A 46 1.57 0.94 -0.25
C VAL A 46 1.98 0.77 -1.71
N LEU A 47 1.42 1.62 -2.56
CA LEU A 47 1.79 1.70 -3.97
C LEU A 47 3.05 2.56 -4.12
N LEU A 48 4.11 1.96 -4.66
CA LEU A 48 5.39 2.62 -4.93
C LEU A 48 5.67 2.59 -6.41
N TYR A 49 6.17 3.71 -6.94
CA TYR A 49 6.66 3.78 -8.31
C TYR A 49 8.19 3.71 -8.30
N GLN A 50 8.74 2.63 -8.84
CA GLN A 50 10.19 2.35 -8.85
C GLN A 50 10.55 1.61 -10.13
N ASN A 51 11.68 1.95 -10.74
CA ASN A 51 12.17 1.34 -12.00
C ASN A 51 11.10 1.38 -13.11
N ASP A 52 10.46 2.54 -13.27
CA ASP A 52 9.37 2.80 -14.22
C ASP A 52 8.12 1.90 -14.07
N GLN A 53 7.98 1.22 -12.92
CA GLN A 53 6.92 0.26 -12.65
C GLN A 53 6.24 0.56 -11.31
N LEU A 54 4.95 0.21 -11.21
CA LEU A 54 4.19 0.28 -9.96
C LEU A 54 4.30 -1.04 -9.20
N GLN A 55 4.55 -0.94 -7.90
CA GLN A 55 4.72 -2.07 -7.01
C GLN A 55 3.88 -1.87 -5.75
N LEU A 56 3.17 -2.91 -5.34
CA LEU A 56 2.51 -2.95 -4.04
C LEU A 56 3.47 -3.58 -3.03
N GLN A 57 3.91 -2.79 -2.04
CA GLN A 57 4.81 -3.26 -0.99
C GLN A 57 4.18 -3.09 0.39
N PRO A 58 4.36 -4.06 1.31
CA PRO A 58 4.00 -3.87 2.69
C PRO A 58 4.94 -2.85 3.35
N LYS A 59 4.40 -1.79 3.94
CA LYS A 59 5.14 -0.76 4.69
C LYS A 59 4.46 -0.47 6.02
N ALA A 60 5.26 -0.13 7.03
CA ALA A 60 4.75 0.35 8.30
C ALA A 60 4.09 1.74 8.11
N TRP A 61 2.90 1.92 8.66
CA TRP A 61 2.20 3.19 8.63
C TRP A 61 2.60 4.06 9.80
N GLY A 62 3.55 4.96 9.55
CA GLY A 62 4.06 5.91 10.52
C GLY A 62 5.48 6.29 10.16
N TYR A 63 5.76 7.59 10.10
CA TYR A 63 7.12 8.07 9.96
C TYR A 63 7.74 8.20 11.35
N PRO A 64 9.03 7.85 11.54
CA PRO A 64 9.70 8.05 12.82
C PRO A 64 9.61 9.50 13.27
N SER A 65 9.54 9.72 14.58
CA SER A 65 9.56 11.06 15.15
C SER A 65 10.86 11.76 14.78
N PRO A 66 10.82 13.03 14.35
CA PRO A 66 12.03 13.80 14.07
C PRO A 66 12.89 14.04 15.33
N PHE A 67 12.33 13.84 16.52
CA PHE A 67 13.02 14.02 17.80
C PHE A 67 13.68 12.74 18.33
N ASP A 68 13.23 11.56 17.89
CA ASP A 68 13.75 10.27 18.38
C ASP A 68 15.06 9.86 17.68
N CYS A 69 15.54 10.65 16.72
CA CYS A 69 16.81 10.43 16.01
C CYS A 69 17.97 11.29 16.53
N GLN A 70 17.82 11.95 17.70
CA GLN A 70 18.89 12.69 18.37
C GLN A 70 19.63 11.84 19.40
#